data_AF-A0A2S2CW20-F1
#
_entry.id   AF-A0A2S2CW20-F1
#
_cell.length_a   1.000
_cell.length_b   1.000
_cell.length_c   1.000
_cell.angle_alpha   90.00
_cell.angle_beta   90.00
_cell.angle_gamma   90.00
#
_symmetry.space_group_name_H-M   'P 1'
#
loop_
_entity.id
_entity.type
_entity.pdbx_description
1 polymer ?
#
loop_
_entity_poly.entity_id
_entity_poly.type
_entity_poly.pdbx_seq_one_letter_code
_entity_poly.pdbx_strand_id
1 'polypeptide(L)'
;MDVQRLIGEVAKRHNVLLGPSDPILVTLTLNELVLTQYVERLTAAIEQAQDQTAAGSAQQIAAARELAGKLVTDAGGYVAGQVEDAGRAVQAQLLASLGRQVQAAQEAAQQAAIARRTALYAALVAVGAVCGLLGMLAGSIAL
;
A
#
# COMPACT_ATOMS: atom_id res chain seq x y z
N MET A 1 -38.18 36.93 34.96
CA MET A 1 -38.57 38.18 34.28
C MET A 1 -38.78 39.32 35.28
N ASP A 2 -38.54 40.58 34.87
CA ASP A 2 -39.02 41.76 35.62
C ASP A 2 -40.39 42.18 35.08
N VAL A 3 -41.46 41.68 35.73
CA VAL A 3 -42.85 41.87 35.32
C VAL A 3 -43.24 43.35 35.27
N GLN A 4 -42.64 44.18 36.12
CA GLN A 4 -42.91 45.63 36.16
C GLN A 4 -42.39 46.34 34.90
N ARG A 5 -41.23 45.91 34.41
CA ARG A 5 -40.67 46.41 33.14
C ARG A 5 -41.56 46.03 31.95
N LEU A 6 -42.15 44.83 31.98
CA LEU A 6 -43.02 44.33 30.92
C LEU A 6 -44.37 45.07 30.88
N ILE A 7 -44.97 45.29 32.05
CA ILE A 7 -46.17 46.13 32.20
C ILE A 7 -45.93 47.54 31.65
N GLY A 8 -44.78 48.15 31.98
CA GLY A 8 -44.40 49.48 31.50
C GLY A 8 -44.21 49.56 29.98
N GLU A 9 -43.59 48.56 29.36
CA GLU A 9 -43.42 48.51 27.89
C GLU A 9 -44.74 48.28 27.15
N VAL A 10 -45.62 47.43 27.67
CA VAL A 10 -46.96 47.20 27.08
C VAL A 10 -47.80 48.47 27.15
N ALA A 11 -47.77 49.17 28.29
CA ALA A 11 -48.43 50.46 28.44
C ALA A 11 -47.89 51.50 27.45
N LYS A 12 -46.57 51.56 27.26
CA LYS A 12 -45.93 52.53 26.36
C LYS A 12 -46.18 52.26 24.86
N ARG A 13 -46.21 51.00 24.42
CA ARG A 13 -46.34 50.65 22.99
C ARG A 13 -47.77 50.46 22.53
N HIS A 14 -48.63 49.98 23.42
CA HIS A 14 -49.98 49.56 23.07
C HIS A 14 -51.07 50.37 23.80
N ASN A 15 -50.67 51.31 24.67
CA ASN A 15 -51.58 52.16 25.43
C ASN A 15 -52.55 51.37 26.34
N VAL A 16 -52.13 50.17 26.77
CA VAL A 16 -52.90 49.27 27.64
C VAL A 16 -52.28 49.25 29.03
N LEU A 17 -53.06 49.63 30.06
CA LEU A 17 -52.66 49.57 31.46
C LEU A 17 -52.97 48.19 32.03
N LEU A 18 -51.93 47.42 32.34
CA LEU A 18 -52.06 46.12 32.98
C LEU A 18 -51.94 46.26 34.50
N GLY A 19 -52.92 45.72 35.22
CA GLY A 19 -52.88 45.62 36.68
C GLY A 19 -52.11 44.38 37.14
N PRO A 20 -51.59 44.35 38.39
CA PRO A 20 -50.89 43.18 38.94
C PRO A 20 -51.74 41.90 38.99
N SER A 21 -53.07 42.06 39.03
CA SER A 21 -54.04 40.95 39.09
C SER A 21 -54.63 40.59 37.73
N ASP A 22 -54.06 41.09 36.63
CA ASP A 22 -54.58 40.85 35.29
C ASP A 22 -54.36 39.38 34.86
N PRO A 23 -55.41 38.65 34.44
CA PRO A 23 -55.31 37.26 33.98
C PRO A 23 -54.29 37.06 32.83
N ILE A 24 -54.02 38.09 32.02
CA ILE A 24 -53.02 38.01 30.94
C ILE A 24 -51.61 37.75 31.49
N LEU A 25 -51.28 38.31 32.66
CA LEU A 25 -49.98 38.12 33.30
C LEU A 25 -49.83 36.70 33.83
N VAL A 26 -50.91 36.11 34.38
CA VAL A 26 -50.93 34.70 34.78
C VAL A 26 -50.70 33.79 33.58
N THR A 27 -51.32 34.11 32.44
CA THR A 27 -51.13 33.36 31.19
C THR A 27 -49.69 33.45 30.68
N LEU A 28 -49.08 34.65 30.78
CA LEU A 28 -47.68 34.86 30.43
C LEU A 28 -46.73 34.04 31.34
N THR A 29 -46.97 34.01 32.65
CA THR A 29 -46.18 33.21 33.59
C THR A 29 -46.32 31.71 33.31
N LEU A 30 -47.52 31.23 33.01
CA LEU A 30 -47.72 29.83 32.59
C LEU A 30 -46.95 29.52 31.30
N ASN A 31 -46.97 30.43 30.33
CA ASN A 31 -46.22 30.28 29.09
C ASN A 31 -44.71 30.24 29.36
N GLU A 32 -44.18 31.13 30.20
CA GLU A 32 -42.76 31.16 30.61
C GLU A 32 -42.34 29.85 31.29
N LEU A 33 -43.16 29.33 32.21
CA LEU A 33 -42.87 28.06 32.90
C LEU A 33 -42.85 26.88 31.92
N VAL A 34 -43.82 26.81 31.01
CA VAL A 34 -43.87 25.77 29.98
C VAL A 34 -42.68 25.88 29.04
N LEU A 35 -42.36 27.07 28.54
CA LEU A 35 -41.22 27.30 27.66
C LEU A 35 -39.89 26.96 28.35
N THR A 36 -39.70 27.38 29.60
CA THR A 36 -38.51 27.03 30.40
C THR A 36 -38.35 25.52 30.50
N GLN A 37 -39.43 24.81 30.83
CA GLN A 37 -39.41 23.34 30.91
C GLN A 37 -39.08 22.69 29.56
N TYR A 38 -39.60 23.21 28.45
CA TYR A 38 -39.27 22.71 27.12
C TYR A 38 -37.80 22.97 26.75
N VAL A 39 -37.27 24.15 27.07
CA VAL A 39 -35.86 24.50 26.82
C VAL A 39 -34.93 23.61 27.64
N GLU A 40 -35.23 23.35 28.91
CA GLU A 40 -34.47 22.43 29.74
C GLU A 40 -34.46 21.02 29.16
N ARG A 41 -35.63 20.49 28.77
CA ARG A 41 -35.74 19.17 28.14
C ARG A 41 -35.00 19.09 26.81
N LEU A 42 -35.08 20.13 25.99
CA LEU A 42 -34.39 20.19 24.71
C LEU A 42 -32.88 20.23 24.92
N THR A 43 -32.40 21.01 25.90
CA THR A 43 -30.98 21.10 26.23
C THR A 43 -30.44 19.74 26.68
N ALA A 44 -31.15 19.06 27.57
CA ALA A 44 -30.78 17.70 28.00
C ALA A 44 -30.77 16.69 26.84
N ALA A 45 -31.74 16.77 25.93
CA ALA A 45 -31.78 15.91 24.74
C ALA A 45 -30.62 16.20 23.77
N ILE A 46 -30.23 17.46 23.61
CA ILE A 46 -29.09 17.87 22.79
C ILE A 46 -27.78 17.40 23.41
N GLU A 47 -27.60 17.51 24.72
CA GLU A 47 -26.42 16.98 25.43
C GLU A 47 -26.31 15.46 25.24
N GLN A 48 -27.42 14.74 25.46
CA GLN A 48 -27.46 13.29 25.24
C GLN A 48 -27.15 12.89 23.79
N ALA A 49 -27.65 13.65 22.81
CA ALA A 49 -27.36 13.39 21.40
C ALA A 49 -25.88 13.65 21.05
N GLN A 50 -25.27 14.68 21.65
CA GLN A 50 -23.84 14.96 21.50
C GLN A 50 -22.99 13.83 22.08
N ASP A 51 -23.32 13.33 23.27
CA ASP A 51 -22.62 12.21 23.90
C ASP A 51 -22.70 10.94 23.05
N GLN A 52 -23.88 10.62 22.53
CA GLN A 52 -24.06 9.48 21.63
C GLN A 52 -23.27 9.64 20.33
N THR A 53 -23.24 10.86 19.79
CA THR A 53 -22.47 11.16 18.58
C THR A 53 -20.97 11.02 18.82
N ALA A 54 -20.47 11.51 19.97
CA ALA A 54 -19.07 11.39 20.35
C ALA A 54 -18.68 9.91 20.55
N ALA A 55 -19.49 9.14 21.28
CA ALA A 55 -19.27 7.71 21.49
C ALA A 55 -19.30 6.93 20.16
N GLY A 56 -20.29 7.19 19.30
CA GLY A 56 -20.40 6.58 17.99
C GLY A 56 -19.21 6.92 17.08
N SER A 57 -18.76 8.18 17.10
CA SER A 57 -17.58 8.61 16.34
C SER A 57 -16.30 7.91 16.82
N ALA A 58 -16.12 7.80 18.14
CA ALA A 58 -14.98 7.08 18.71
C ALA A 58 -14.98 5.60 18.31
N GLN A 59 -16.15 4.95 18.33
CA GLN A 59 -16.31 3.56 17.88
C GLN A 59 -16.01 3.39 16.39
N GLN A 60 -16.49 4.30 15.53
CA GLN A 60 -16.20 4.29 14.10
C GLN A 60 -14.71 4.49 13.81
N ILE A 61 -14.04 5.39 14.54
CA ILE A 61 -12.59 5.60 14.40
C ILE A 61 -11.82 4.34 14.81
N ALA A 62 -12.22 3.67 15.90
CA ALA A 62 -11.59 2.43 16.34
C ALA A 62 -11.75 1.32 15.28
N ALA A 63 -12.96 1.13 14.76
CA ALA A 63 -13.23 0.16 13.70
C ALA A 63 -12.46 0.47 12.41
N ALA A 64 -12.37 1.75 12.02
CA ALA A 64 -11.59 2.18 10.86
C ALA A 64 -10.09 1.89 11.04
N ARG A 65 -9.54 2.10 12.24
CA ARG A 65 -8.14 1.75 12.55
C ARG A 65 -7.89 0.26 12.47
N GLU A 66 -8.80 -0.56 12.99
CA GLU A 66 -8.68 -2.02 12.89
C GLU A 66 -8.72 -2.49 11.43
N LEU A 67 -9.66 -1.98 10.64
CA LEU A 67 -9.79 -2.31 9.23
C LEU A 67 -8.55 -1.88 8.44
N ALA A 68 -8.04 -0.67 8.68
CA ALA A 68 -6.80 -0.18 8.07
C ALA A 68 -5.60 -1.07 8.44
N GLY A 69 -5.50 -1.51 9.70
CA GLY A 69 -4.46 -2.43 10.14
C GLY A 69 -4.51 -3.78 9.41
N LYS A 70 -5.71 -4.35 9.24
CA LYS A 70 -5.91 -5.58 8.43
C LYS A 70 -5.51 -5.36 6.98
N LEU A 71 -5.99 -4.29 6.34
CA LEU A 71 -5.66 -3.97 4.95
C LEU A 71 -4.14 -3.82 4.72
N VAL A 72 -3.45 -3.12 5.62
CA VAL A 72 -1.99 -2.94 5.53
C VAL A 72 -1.27 -4.29 5.68
N THR A 73 -1.74 -5.13 6.61
CA THR A 73 -1.16 -6.46 6.84
C THR A 73 -1.38 -7.37 5.63
N ASP A 74 -2.60 -7.42 5.11
CA ASP A 74 -2.96 -8.24 3.95
C ASP A 74 -2.21 -7.77 2.69
N ALA A 75 -2.12 -6.46 2.46
CA ALA A 75 -1.34 -5.90 1.37
C ALA A 75 0.15 -6.21 1.53
N GLY A 76 0.68 -6.11 2.75
CA GLY A 76 2.07 -6.47 3.05
C GLY A 76 2.35 -7.95 2.77
N GLY A 77 1.46 -8.84 3.20
CA GLY A 77 1.54 -10.27 2.91
C GLY A 77 1.47 -10.58 1.41
N TYR A 78 0.56 -9.92 0.69
CA TYR A 78 0.46 -10.06 -0.77
C TYR A 78 1.75 -9.60 -1.47
N VAL A 79 2.28 -8.43 -1.13
CA VAL A 79 3.54 -7.93 -1.73
C VAL A 79 4.71 -8.85 -1.40
N ALA A 80 4.81 -9.33 -0.16
CA ALA A 80 5.84 -10.28 0.23
C ALA A 80 5.77 -11.57 -0.61
N GLY A 81 4.57 -12.15 -0.77
CA GLY A 81 4.35 -13.31 -1.63
C GLY A 81 4.75 -13.05 -3.09
N GLN A 82 4.36 -11.91 -3.66
CA GLN A 82 4.73 -11.55 -5.03
C GLN A 82 6.25 -11.38 -5.21
N VAL A 83 6.95 -10.85 -4.20
CA VAL A 83 8.41 -10.71 -4.23
C VAL A 83 9.09 -12.07 -4.13
N GLU A 84 8.59 -12.98 -3.29
CA GLU A 84 9.09 -14.35 -3.19
C GLU A 84 8.91 -15.11 -4.52
N ASP A 85 7.74 -15.01 -5.14
CA ASP A 85 7.45 -15.64 -6.43
C ASP A 85 8.32 -15.08 -7.56
N ALA A 86 8.49 -13.75 -7.61
CA ALA A 86 9.42 -13.12 -8.54
C ALA A 86 10.87 -13.56 -8.31
N GLY A 87 11.29 -13.67 -7.04
CA GLY A 87 12.60 -14.18 -6.67
C GLY A 87 12.84 -15.62 -7.12
N ARG A 88 11.85 -16.50 -6.92
CA ARG A 88 11.89 -17.90 -7.41
C ARG A 88 11.96 -17.96 -8.93
N ALA A 89 11.19 -17.12 -9.62
CA ALA A 89 11.22 -17.04 -11.08
C ALA A 89 12.61 -16.60 -11.59
N VAL A 90 13.22 -15.59 -10.97
CA VAL A 90 14.57 -15.14 -11.30
C VAL A 90 15.61 -16.22 -11.01
N GLN A 91 15.52 -16.91 -9.88
CA GLN A 91 16.40 -18.03 -9.54
C GLN A 91 16.31 -19.16 -10.58
N ALA A 92 15.09 -19.53 -11.00
CA ALA A 92 14.87 -20.54 -12.01
C ALA A 92 15.47 -20.13 -13.37
N GLN A 93 15.30 -18.87 -13.77
CA GLN A 93 15.91 -18.33 -14.99
C GLN A 93 17.45 -18.32 -14.93
N LEU A 94 18.02 -17.96 -13.77
CA LEU A 94 19.46 -18.00 -13.53
C LEU A 94 19.98 -19.43 -13.66
N LEU A 95 19.41 -20.41 -12.95
CA LEU A 95 19.83 -21.81 -13.06
C LEU A 95 19.74 -22.34 -14.50
N ALA A 96 18.66 -22.00 -15.23
CA ALA A 96 18.51 -22.39 -16.64
C ALA A 96 19.52 -21.72 -17.57
N SER A 97 19.91 -20.46 -17.30
CA SER A 97 20.94 -19.76 -18.08
C SER A 97 22.35 -20.26 -17.77
N LEU A 98 22.68 -20.52 -16.49
CA LEU A 98 23.93 -21.15 -16.08
C LEU A 98 24.07 -22.55 -16.69
N GLY A 99 23.01 -23.37 -16.66
CA GLY A 99 23.02 -24.70 -17.29
C GLY A 99 23.37 -24.63 -18.77
N ARG A 100 22.79 -23.68 -19.50
CA ARG A 100 23.11 -23.44 -20.92
C ARG A 100 24.55 -22.97 -21.13
N GLN A 101 25.05 -22.06 -20.29
CA GLN A 101 26.44 -21.59 -20.38
C GLN A 101 27.44 -22.71 -20.08
N VAL A 102 27.16 -23.54 -19.08
CA VAL A 102 28.01 -24.70 -18.75
C VAL A 102 28.01 -25.71 -19.89
N GLN A 103 26.86 -26.02 -20.48
CA GLN A 103 26.79 -26.90 -21.66
C GLN A 103 27.58 -26.32 -22.84
N ALA A 104 27.37 -25.04 -23.18
CA ALA A 104 28.10 -24.38 -24.25
C ALA A 104 29.62 -24.36 -23.99
N ALA A 105 30.05 -24.13 -22.75
CA ALA A 105 31.46 -24.18 -22.37
C ALA A 105 32.04 -25.59 -22.46
N GLN A 106 31.28 -26.62 -22.08
CA GLN A 106 31.70 -28.01 -22.22
C GLN A 106 31.82 -28.43 -23.68
N GLU A 107 30.86 -28.07 -24.53
CA GLU A 107 30.92 -28.32 -25.97
C GLU A 107 32.11 -27.62 -26.62
N ALA A 108 32.35 -26.34 -26.28
CA ALA A 108 33.51 -25.60 -26.75
C ALA A 108 34.83 -26.23 -26.27
N ALA A 109 34.91 -26.70 -25.02
CA ALA A 109 36.08 -27.39 -24.49
C ALA A 109 36.33 -28.74 -25.19
N GLN A 110 35.28 -29.51 -25.48
CA GLN A 110 35.39 -30.76 -26.24
C GLN A 110 35.83 -30.52 -27.68
N GLN A 111 35.24 -29.53 -28.35
CA GLN A 111 35.64 -29.13 -29.70
C GLN A 111 37.10 -28.64 -29.74
N ALA A 112 37.53 -27.86 -28.75
CA ALA A 112 38.92 -27.43 -28.63
C ALA A 112 39.87 -28.62 -28.39
N ALA A 113 39.48 -29.61 -27.59
CA ALA A 113 40.28 -30.83 -27.37
C ALA A 113 40.40 -31.67 -28.65
N ILE A 114 39.32 -31.81 -29.42
CA ILE A 114 39.33 -32.50 -30.72
C ILE A 114 40.19 -31.74 -31.73
N ALA A 115 40.02 -30.42 -31.84
CA ALA A 115 40.80 -29.56 -32.73
C ALA A 115 42.29 -29.60 -32.38
N ARG A 116 42.64 -29.66 -31.09
CA ARG A 116 44.03 -29.78 -30.66
C ARG A 116 44.63 -31.14 -31.05
N ARG A 117 43.86 -32.23 -30.96
CA ARG A 117 44.30 -33.55 -31.42
C ARG A 117 44.48 -33.57 -32.94
N THR A 118 43.52 -33.08 -33.71
CA THR A 118 43.63 -33.05 -35.18
C THR A 118 44.77 -32.14 -35.65
N ALA A 119 45.00 -31.00 -34.98
CA ALA A 119 46.14 -30.13 -35.25
C ALA A 119 47.49 -30.80 -34.96
N LEU A 120 47.60 -31.57 -33.86
CA LEU A 120 48.82 -32.33 -33.55
C LEU A 120 49.08 -33.46 -34.56
N TYR A 121 48.03 -34.18 -34.99
CA TYR A 121 48.17 -35.18 -36.05
C TYR A 121 48.54 -34.55 -37.40
N ALA A 122 47.92 -33.43 -37.76
CA ALA A 122 48.26 -32.69 -38.98
C ALA A 122 49.71 -32.17 -38.94
N ALA A 123 50.18 -31.68 -37.80
CA ALA A 123 51.56 -31.25 -37.61
C ALA A 123 52.54 -32.43 -37.75
N LEU A 124 52.24 -33.59 -37.17
CA LEU A 124 53.07 -34.79 -37.30
C LEU A 124 53.15 -35.30 -38.75
N VAL A 125 52.03 -35.31 -39.47
CA VAL A 125 52.01 -35.69 -40.90
C VAL A 125 52.78 -34.69 -41.74
N ALA A 126 52.66 -33.39 -41.46
CA ALA A 126 53.42 -32.35 -42.16
C ALA A 126 54.93 -32.47 -41.94
N VAL A 127 55.37 -32.70 -40.69
CA VAL A 127 56.79 -32.93 -40.38
C VAL A 127 57.31 -34.21 -41.04
N GLY A 128 56.53 -35.28 -41.04
CA GLY A 128 56.87 -36.53 -41.74
C GLY A 128 57.04 -36.34 -43.25
N ALA A 129 56.15 -35.56 -43.89
CA ALA A 129 56.23 -35.26 -45.32
C ALA A 129 57.45 -34.40 -45.68
N VAL A 130 57.78 -33.40 -44.84
CA VAL A 130 58.96 -32.55 -45.03
C VAL A 130 60.26 -33.34 -44.86
N CYS A 131 60.34 -34.22 -43.84
CA CYS A 131 61.49 -35.10 -43.67
C CYS A 131 61.63 -36.13 -44.80
N GLY A 132 60.52 -36.65 -45.33
CA GLY A 132 60.53 -37.56 -46.48
C GLY A 132 61.07 -36.90 -47.77
N LEU A 133 60.67 -35.65 -48.03
CA LEU A 133 61.16 -34.87 -49.17
C LEU A 133 62.65 -34.52 -49.05
N LEU A 134 63.11 -34.16 -47.85
CA LEU A 134 64.54 -33.93 -47.58
C LEU A 134 65.36 -35.21 -47.72
N GLY A 135 64.83 -36.36 -47.32
CA GLY A 135 65.47 -37.66 -47.53
C GLY A 135 65.60 -38.05 -49.00
N MET A 136 64.57 -37.77 -49.82
CA MET A 136 64.65 -38.02 -51.27
C MET A 136 65.62 -37.08 -51.97
N LEU A 137 65.70 -35.80 -51.56
CA LEU A 137 66.67 -34.86 -52.12
C LEU A 137 68.11 -35.22 -51.74
N ALA A 138 68.36 -35.60 -50.49
CA ALA A 138 69.69 -36.08 -50.07
C ALA A 138 70.10 -37.38 -50.77
N GLY A 139 69.14 -38.28 -51.02
CA GLY A 139 69.38 -39.51 -51.79
C GLY A 139 69.71 -39.26 -53.27
N SER A 140 69.19 -38.18 -53.87
CA SER A 140 69.45 -37.82 -55.27
C SER A 140 70.80 -37.12 -55.52
N ILE A 141 71.44 -36.60 -54.46
CA ILE A 141 72.74 -35.91 -54.53
C ILE A 141 73.91 -36.87 -54.25
N ALA A 142 73.63 -38.06 -53.70
CA ALA A 142 74.63 -39.05 -53.30
C ALA A 142 74.75 -40.26 -54.27
N LEU A 143 74.16 -40.19 -55.47
CA LEU A 143 74.25 -41.26 -56.48
C LEU A 143 75.00 -40.82 -57.74
#